data_AF-A0A1R4FKN6-F1
#
_entry.id   AF-A0A1R4FKN6-F1
#
_cell.length_a   1.000
_cell.length_b   1.000
_cell.length_c   1.000
_cell.angle_alpha   90.00
_cell.angle_beta   90.00
_cell.angle_gamma   90.00
#
_symmetry.space_group_name_H-M   'P 1'
#
loop_
_entity.id
_entity.type
_entity.pdbx_description
1 polymer ?
#
loop_
_entity_poly.entity_id
_entity_poly.type
_entity_poly.pdbx_seq_one_letter_code
_entity_poly.pdbx_strand_id
1 'polypeptide(L)' 'MVDGDIFVGSFAGEQSMANHFGYRTPIDNLYMAGSPTHPGGGISGGGGYIASRVIAEDLGLTPWWEPMDVRSVLERASD' A
#
# COMPACT_ATOMS: atom_id res chain seq x y z
N MET A 1 4.78 23.76 7.18
CA MET A 1 3.72 23.01 7.89
C MET A 1 2.71 24.01 8.41
N VAL A 2 1.50 23.95 7.87
CA VAL A 2 0.29 24.45 8.54
C VAL A 2 -0.46 23.18 8.94
N ASP A 3 -0.96 23.11 10.17
CA ASP A 3 -1.76 21.98 10.70
C ASP A 3 -1.16 20.56 10.59
N GLY A 4 0.16 20.41 10.45
CA GLY A 4 0.84 19.10 10.43
C GLY A 4 1.02 18.48 9.04
N ASP A 5 0.61 19.17 7.98
CA ASP A 5 0.76 18.67 6.61
C ASP A 5 2.23 18.76 6.14
N ILE A 6 2.79 17.60 5.77
CA ILE A 6 4.23 17.46 5.49
C ILE A 6 4.56 17.23 4.00
N PHE A 7 3.62 16.79 3.15
CA PHE A 7 3.87 16.49 1.72
C PHE A 7 2.79 16.95 0.73
N VAL A 8 1.54 16.53 0.89
CA VAL A 8 0.44 16.76 -0.10
C VAL A 8 -0.83 17.36 0.53
N GLY A 9 -0.75 17.87 1.76
CA GLY A 9 -1.91 18.21 2.58
C GLY A 9 -2.40 17.00 3.40
N SER A 10 -3.64 17.09 3.90
CA SER A 10 -4.36 15.98 4.55
C SER A 10 -4.67 14.87 3.54
N PHE A 11 -4.32 13.62 3.87
CA PHE A 11 -4.72 12.44 3.09
C PHE A 11 -6.12 11.98 3.53
N ALA A 12 -7.09 12.00 2.61
CA ALA A 12 -8.34 11.28 2.81
C ALA A 12 -8.14 9.77 2.59
N GLY A 13 -8.98 8.94 3.22
CA GLY A 13 -8.91 7.47 3.09
C GLY A 13 -8.96 7.00 1.64
N GLU A 14 -9.74 7.65 0.78
CA GLU A 14 -9.86 7.34 -0.65
C GLU A 14 -8.58 7.60 -1.46
N GLN A 15 -7.68 8.46 -0.94
CA GLN A 15 -6.39 8.78 -1.53
C GLN A 15 -5.27 7.86 -1.02
N SER A 16 -5.58 6.98 -0.06
CA SER A 16 -4.61 6.12 0.62
C SER A 16 -4.90 4.64 0.35
N MET A 17 -3.91 3.94 -0.22
CA MET A 17 -3.79 2.47 -0.33
C MET A 17 -4.89 1.74 -1.15
N ALA A 18 -6.17 2.11 -1.05
CA ALA A 18 -7.30 1.40 -1.64
C ALA A 18 -7.38 1.53 -3.17
N ASN A 19 -6.93 2.67 -3.71
CA ASN A 19 -6.90 2.99 -5.14
C ASN A 19 -5.45 3.09 -5.64
N HIS A 20 -4.75 1.96 -5.67
CA HIS A 20 -3.37 1.88 -6.15
C HIS A 20 -3.25 1.03 -7.42
N PHE A 21 -2.29 1.38 -8.29
CA PHE A 21 -2.04 0.68 -9.57
C PHE A 21 -1.27 -0.65 -9.42
N GLY A 22 -1.10 -1.15 -8.18
CA GLY A 22 -0.26 -2.31 -7.90
C GLY A 22 1.23 -1.98 -7.76
N TYR A 23 2.02 -2.97 -7.33
CA TYR A 23 3.47 -2.85 -7.09
C TYR A 23 4.32 -3.69 -8.07
N ARG A 24 3.68 -4.36 -9.04
CA ARG A 24 4.35 -5.11 -10.11
C ARG A 24 4.90 -4.13 -11.16
N THR A 25 6.11 -4.37 -11.63
CA THR A 25 6.65 -3.65 -12.80
C THR A 25 6.46 -4.48 -14.07
N PRO A 26 6.67 -3.90 -15.26
CA PRO A 26 6.68 -4.67 -16.52
C PRO A 26 7.83 -5.68 -16.64
N ILE A 27 8.79 -5.68 -15.72
CA ILE A 27 9.90 -6.63 -15.69
C ILE A 27 9.56 -7.74 -14.69
N ASP A 28 9.63 -8.98 -15.13
CA ASP A 28 9.30 -10.14 -14.31
C ASP A 28 10.16 -10.18 -13.03
N ASN A 29 9.51 -10.46 -11.91
CA ASN A 29 10.12 -10.51 -10.57
C ASN A 29 10.78 -9.21 -10.10
N LEU A 30 10.51 -8.08 -10.76
CA LEU A 30 10.86 -6.75 -10.29
C LEU A 30 9.61 -6.05 -9.77
N TYR A 31 9.65 -5.67 -8.51
CA TYR A 31 8.57 -4.98 -7.80
C TYR A 31 9.10 -3.63 -7.32
N MET A 32 8.26 -2.60 -7.38
CA MET A 32 8.63 -1.27 -6.90
C MET A 32 7.69 -0.88 -5.79
N ALA A 33 8.23 -0.62 -4.60
CA ALA A 33 7.49 -0.09 -3.45
C ALA A 33 8.33 0.95 -2.71
N GLY A 34 7.68 1.89 -2.03
CA GLY A 34 8.32 2.90 -1.19
C GLY A 34 7.88 4.32 -1.52
N SER A 35 8.67 5.30 -1.08
CA SER A 35 8.38 6.74 -1.23
C SER A 35 8.01 7.20 -2.66
N PRO A 36 8.63 6.71 -3.75
CA PRO A 36 8.26 7.15 -5.10
C PRO A 36 6.99 6.50 -5.65
N THR A 37 6.39 5.54 -4.93
CA THR A 37 5.20 4.80 -5.37
C THR A 37 3.96 5.31 -4.66
N HIS A 38 2.79 5.19 -5.29
CA HIS A 38 1.51 5.56 -4.65
C HIS A 38 1.36 4.88 -3.27
N PRO A 39 0.87 5.60 -2.25
CA PRO A 39 0.39 6.98 -2.21
C PRO A 39 1.48 8.05 -2.00
N GLY A 40 2.74 7.65 -1.91
CA GLY A 40 3.89 8.51 -1.64
C GLY A 40 4.53 8.24 -0.29
N GLY A 41 5.54 9.04 0.06
CA GLY A 41 6.17 9.01 1.37
C GLY A 41 5.22 9.44 2.50
N GLY A 42 5.46 8.94 3.72
CA GLY A 42 4.65 9.27 4.91
C GLY A 42 3.69 8.17 5.36
N ILE A 43 3.34 7.21 4.48
CA ILE A 43 2.60 5.99 4.84
C ILE A 43 3.62 4.85 5.07
N SER A 44 4.37 4.97 6.16
CA SER A 44 5.47 4.07 6.47
C SER A 44 4.99 2.62 6.61
N GLY A 45 5.47 1.75 5.72
CA GLY A 45 5.23 0.30 5.76
C GLY A 45 4.06 -0.20 4.91
N GLY A 46 3.08 0.64 4.56
CA GLY A 46 1.90 0.20 3.80
C GLY A 46 2.23 -0.38 2.42
N GLY A 47 3.01 0.34 1.61
CA GLY A 47 3.43 -0.16 0.30
C GLY A 47 4.31 -1.40 0.38
N GLY A 48 5.17 -1.50 1.39
CA GLY A 48 5.99 -2.69 1.63
C GLY A 48 5.15 -3.92 2.01
N TYR A 49 4.11 -3.72 2.81
CA TYR A 49 3.17 -4.78 3.22
C TYR A 49 2.40 -5.37 2.03
N ILE A 50 1.92 -4.52 1.13
CA ILE A 50 1.20 -4.99 -0.06
C ILE A 50 2.17 -5.66 -1.04
N ALA A 51 3.36 -5.07 -1.25
CA ALA A 51 4.36 -5.63 -2.15
C ALA A 51 4.85 -7.00 -1.70
N SER A 52 5.05 -7.22 -0.39
CA SER A 52 5.48 -8.53 0.12
C SER A 52 4.42 -9.62 -0.10
N ARG A 53 3.13 -9.28 0.03
CA ARG A 53 2.03 -10.19 -0.31
C ARG A 53 2.01 -10.53 -1.79
N VAL A 54 2.14 -9.52 -2.66
CA VAL A 54 2.20 -9.70 -4.12
C VAL A 54 3.36 -10.61 -4.52
N ILE A 55 4.54 -10.41 -3.93
CA ILE A 55 5.72 -11.26 -4.15
C ILE A 55 5.44 -12.71 -3.72
N ALA A 56 4.79 -12.90 -2.56
CA ALA A 56 4.45 -14.24 -2.08
C ALA A 56 3.47 -14.95 -3.04
N GLU A 57 2.44 -14.25 -3.53
CA GLU A 57 1.48 -14.77 -4.50
C GLU A 57 2.16 -15.18 -5.82
N ASP A 58 3.03 -14.32 -6.37
CA ASP A 58 3.73 -14.59 -7.64
C ASP A 58 4.73 -15.75 -7.52
N LEU A 59 5.32 -15.96 -6.33
CA LEU A 59 6.22 -17.07 -6.04
C LEU A 59 5.50 -18.34 -5.54
N GLY A 60 4.17 -18.31 -5.36
CA GLY A 60 3.41 -19.44 -4.81
C GLY A 60 3.74 -19.74 -3.33
N LEU A 61 4.20 -18.74 -2.58
CA LEU A 61 4.56 -18.86 -1.18
C LEU A 61 3.36 -18.56 -0.29
N THR A 62 3.24 -19.30 0.81
CA THR A 62 2.29 -18.97 1.87
C THR A 62 2.92 -17.93 2.80
N PRO A 63 2.30 -16.74 2.99
CA PRO A 63 2.77 -15.78 3.99
C PRO A 63 2.82 -16.39 5.39
N TRP A 64 3.84 -16.04 6.17
CA TRP A 64 3.95 -16.49 7.57
C TRP A 64 3.04 -15.70 8.53
N TRP A 65 2.50 -14.58 8.06
CA TRP A 65 1.56 -13.73 8.78
C TRP A 65 0.15 -13.90 8.19
N GLU A 66 -0.87 -13.55 8.97
CA GLU A 66 -2.23 -13.47 8.48
C GLU A 66 -2.41 -12.17 7.66
N PRO A 67 -2.66 -12.25 6.33
CA PRO A 67 -2.81 -11.07 5.52
C PRO A 67 -4.11 -10.33 5.85
N MET A 68 -4.00 -9.04 6.13
CA MET A 68 -5.14 -8.16 6.36
C MET A 68 -5.85 -7.85 5.04
N ASP A 69 -7.17 -8.00 5.05
CA ASP A 69 -8.03 -7.45 3.99
C ASP A 69 -8.33 -5.98 4.31
N VAL A 70 -7.44 -5.09 3.85
CA VAL A 70 -7.55 -3.64 4.09
C VAL A 70 -8.84 -3.07 3.51
N ARG A 71 -9.34 -3.58 2.38
CA ARG A 71 -10.60 -3.10 1.79
C ARG A 71 -11.75 -3.35 2.74
N SER A 72 -11.87 -4.58 3.25
CA SER A 72 -12.90 -4.91 4.24
C SER A 72 -12.82 -4.07 5.52
N VAL A 73 -11.60 -3.69 5.94
CA VAL A 73 -11.39 -2.87 7.15
C VAL A 73 -11.83 -1.44 6.91
N LEU A 74 -11.51 -0.86 5.75
CA LEU A 74 -11.88 0.51 5.39
C LEU A 74 -13.39 0.66 5.17
N GLU A 75 -14.03 -0.34 4.55
CA GLU A 75 -15.49 -0.37 4.39
C GLU A 75 -16.18 -0.31 5.75
N ARG A 76 -15.74 -1.11 6.73
CA ARG A 76 -16.28 -1.11 8.10
C ARG A 76 -16.01 0.18 8.89
N ALA A 77 -15.01 0.96 8.52
CA ALA A 77 -14.62 2.18 9.22
C ALA A 77 -15.30 3.43 8.63
N SER A 78 -16.02 3.28 7.52
CA SER A 78 -16.72 4.35 6.82
C SER A 78 -18.23 4.40 7.16
N ASP A 79 -18.71 3.48 8.00
CA ASP A 79 -20.01 3.48 8.68
C ASP A 79 -19.95 4.25 10.02
#